data_AF-A0A9X2UP95-F1
#
_entry.id   AF-A0A9X2UP95-F1
#
_cell.length_a   1.000
_cell.length_b   1.000
_cell.length_c   1.000
_cell.angle_alpha   90.00
_cell.angle_beta   90.00
_cell.angle_gamma   90.00
#
_symmetry.space_group_name_H-M   'P 1'
#
loop_
_entity.id
_entity.type
_entity.pdbx_description
1 polymer ?
#
loop_
_entity_poly.entity_id
_entity_poly.type
_entity_poly.pdbx_seq_one_letter_code
_entity_poly.pdbx_strand_id
1 'polypeptide(L)'
;MPSRAKRATPKSFEKLRIRQKFEALKEKMEDRWNADPDKVAKFITACQSPIERQFVMSLVKEADGRLERACTAAKHPDEWFLTIRSPFRLQDRLHTSPWLEVYPQRPILTPESDRRTSRRVDFLFEVYRDEAPAGINGRSCVKRFFVETDGEKHHSGWTKRAQDRRRDRQLRRIGLEPLRFTGSEVNDSEYHTAAEALEFVWDMGAKPIESGG
;
A
#
# COMPACT_ATOMS: atom_id res chain seq x y z
N MET A 1 -41.76 -22.76 9.41
CA MET A 1 -40.45 -23.43 9.20
C MET A 1 -39.36 -22.51 9.73
N PRO A 2 -38.58 -22.92 10.75
CA PRO A 2 -37.51 -22.07 11.26
C PRO A 2 -36.42 -21.91 10.20
N SER A 3 -36.12 -20.66 9.86
CA SER A 3 -35.02 -20.26 8.97
C SER A 3 -33.71 -20.86 9.48
N ARG A 4 -33.10 -21.70 8.64
CA ARG A 4 -31.84 -22.38 8.94
C ARG A 4 -30.72 -21.33 8.97
N ALA A 5 -30.31 -20.91 10.17
CA ALA A 5 -29.22 -19.95 10.35
C ALA A 5 -27.97 -20.43 9.60
N LYS A 6 -27.50 -19.64 8.63
CA LYS A 6 -26.26 -19.95 7.88
C LYS A 6 -25.10 -19.91 8.87
N ARG A 7 -24.41 -21.04 9.07
CA ARG A 7 -23.17 -21.09 9.86
C ARG A 7 -22.15 -20.14 9.25
N ALA A 8 -21.57 -19.28 10.09
CA ALA A 8 -20.48 -18.39 9.72
C ALA A 8 -19.29 -19.20 9.17
N THR A 9 -18.70 -18.74 8.07
CA THR A 9 -17.55 -19.39 7.42
C THR A 9 -16.23 -18.92 8.07
N PRO A 10 -15.14 -19.69 7.99
CA PRO A 10 -13.83 -19.25 8.50
C PRO A 10 -13.39 -17.86 8.01
N LYS A 11 -13.68 -17.53 6.74
CA LYS A 11 -13.43 -16.20 6.17
C LYS A 11 -14.22 -15.08 6.85
N SER A 12 -15.42 -15.36 7.34
CA SER A 12 -16.23 -14.38 8.06
C SER A 12 -15.70 -14.07 9.47
N PHE A 13 -15.09 -15.05 10.15
CA PHE A 13 -14.42 -14.84 11.43
C PHE A 13 -13.14 -14.02 11.28
N GLU A 14 -12.34 -14.29 10.24
CA GLU A 14 -11.14 -13.51 9.95
C GLU A 14 -11.47 -12.05 9.64
N LYS A 15 -12.48 -11.82 8.80
CA LYS A 15 -12.99 -10.47 8.50
C LYS A 15 -13.45 -9.74 9.76
N LEU A 16 -14.15 -10.43 10.67
CA LEU A 16 -14.59 -9.86 11.94
C LEU A 16 -13.40 -9.50 12.84
N ARG A 17 -12.39 -10.37 12.93
CA ARG A 17 -11.18 -10.11 13.73
C ARG A 17 -10.38 -8.92 13.19
N ILE A 18 -10.23 -8.81 11.88
CA ILE A 18 -9.60 -7.65 11.22
C ILE A 18 -10.37 -6.37 11.54
N ARG A 19 -11.70 -6.41 11.41
CA ARG A 19 -12.57 -5.28 11.75
C ARG A 19 -12.42 -4.85 13.20
N GLN A 20 -12.44 -5.78 14.15
CA GLN A 20 -12.27 -5.48 15.59
C GLN A 20 -10.90 -4.86 15.89
N LYS A 21 -9.82 -5.40 15.31
CA LYS A 21 -8.48 -4.79 15.44
C LYS A 21 -8.46 -3.36 14.91
N PHE A 22 -9.19 -3.10 13.84
CA PHE A 22 -9.25 -1.79 13.22
C PHE A 22 -10.13 -0.80 13.98
N GLU A 23 -11.27 -1.24 14.50
CA GLU A 23 -12.12 -0.43 15.39
C GLU A 23 -11.35 -0.02 16.65
N ALA A 24 -10.62 -0.96 17.27
CA ALA A 24 -9.76 -0.67 18.42
C ALA A 24 -8.58 0.27 18.08
N LEU A 25 -8.11 0.24 16.83
CA LEU A 25 -7.11 1.19 16.34
C LEU A 25 -7.72 2.58 16.16
N LYS A 26 -8.90 2.66 15.52
CA LYS A 26 -9.64 3.90 15.29
C LYS A 26 -10.00 4.61 16.60
N GLU A 27 -10.41 3.86 17.62
CA GLU A 27 -10.71 4.41 18.96
C GLU A 27 -9.49 5.11 19.57
N LYS A 28 -8.28 4.62 19.30
CA LYS A 28 -7.02 5.23 19.75
C LYS A 28 -6.57 6.42 18.90
N MET A 29 -7.07 6.55 17.66
CA MET A 29 -6.61 7.51 16.66
C MET A 29 -7.45 8.80 16.57
N GLU A 30 -8.54 8.91 17.33
CA GLU A 30 -9.43 10.09 17.41
C GLU A 30 -9.83 10.65 16.01
N ASP A 31 -9.99 11.98 15.87
CA ASP A 31 -10.43 12.68 14.64
C ASP A 31 -9.37 12.72 13.51
N ARG A 32 -8.17 12.14 13.74
CA ARG A 32 -7.08 12.17 12.74
C ARG A 32 -7.28 11.14 11.64
N TRP A 33 -8.16 10.17 11.88
CA TRP A 33 -8.41 9.04 11.01
C TRP A 33 -9.85 9.03 10.47
N ASN A 34 -10.02 9.50 9.22
CA ASN A 34 -11.32 9.54 8.54
C ASN A 34 -11.58 8.33 7.63
N ALA A 35 -10.80 7.24 7.76
CA ALA A 35 -11.05 6.04 6.98
C ALA A 35 -12.23 5.25 7.56
N ASP A 36 -13.12 4.83 6.67
CA ASP A 36 -14.24 3.96 6.97
C ASP A 36 -13.72 2.55 7.35
N PRO A 37 -14.01 2.04 8.57
CA PRO A 37 -13.54 0.73 9.02
C PRO A 37 -13.90 -0.43 8.10
N ASP A 38 -15.07 -0.40 7.46
CA ASP A 38 -15.48 -1.46 6.55
C ASP A 38 -14.67 -1.40 5.24
N LYS A 39 -14.26 -0.21 4.80
CA LYS A 39 -13.38 -0.02 3.63
C LYS A 39 -11.96 -0.53 3.93
N VAL A 40 -11.45 -0.23 5.12
CA VAL A 40 -10.11 -0.71 5.53
C VAL A 40 -10.12 -2.22 5.70
N ALA A 41 -11.16 -2.79 6.31
CA ALA A 41 -11.32 -4.23 6.40
C ALA A 41 -11.33 -4.88 5.01
N LYS A 42 -12.03 -4.29 4.03
CA LYS A 42 -12.00 -4.76 2.63
C LYS A 42 -10.59 -4.71 2.04
N PHE A 43 -9.87 -3.61 2.21
CA PHE A 43 -8.48 -3.45 1.78
C PHE A 43 -7.56 -4.54 2.36
N ILE A 44 -7.61 -4.74 3.68
CA ILE A 44 -6.80 -5.77 4.36
C ILE A 44 -7.20 -7.18 3.88
N THR A 45 -8.48 -7.43 3.64
CA THR A 45 -8.92 -8.73 3.09
C THR A 45 -8.50 -8.96 1.63
N ALA A 46 -8.12 -7.91 0.89
CA ALA A 46 -7.55 -8.04 -0.45
C ALA A 46 -6.11 -8.55 -0.42
N CYS A 47 -5.39 -8.40 0.70
CA CYS A 47 -4.07 -8.98 0.90
C CYS A 47 -4.14 -10.51 1.00
N GLN A 48 -3.19 -11.21 0.38
CA GLN A 48 -3.21 -12.66 0.20
C GLN A 48 -2.56 -13.44 1.33
N SER A 49 -1.67 -12.81 2.08
CA SER A 49 -0.93 -13.46 3.16
C SER A 49 -1.04 -12.71 4.48
N PRO A 50 -0.79 -13.40 5.63
CA PRO A 50 -0.71 -12.74 6.92
C PRO A 50 0.37 -11.66 6.98
N ILE A 51 1.47 -11.84 6.25
CA ILE A 51 2.60 -10.91 6.28
C ILE A 51 2.28 -9.59 5.55
N GLU A 52 1.60 -9.66 4.41
CA GLU A 52 1.08 -8.49 3.71
C GLU A 52 0.12 -7.69 4.61
N ARG A 53 -0.78 -8.39 5.31
CA ARG A 53 -1.73 -7.75 6.23
C ARG A 53 -1.02 -7.08 7.40
N GLN A 54 0.01 -7.72 7.93
CA GLN A 54 0.83 -7.15 9.00
C GLN A 54 1.55 -5.89 8.51
N PHE A 55 2.17 -5.94 7.32
CA PHE A 55 2.82 -4.78 6.70
C PHE A 55 1.85 -3.59 6.53
N VAL A 56 0.62 -3.84 6.05
CA VAL A 56 -0.40 -2.78 5.95
C VAL A 56 -0.77 -2.19 7.31
N MET A 57 -0.95 -3.03 8.32
CA MET A 57 -1.26 -2.55 9.67
C MET A 57 -0.11 -1.70 10.24
N SER A 58 1.12 -2.12 10.01
CA SER A 58 2.34 -1.37 10.36
C SER A 58 2.39 -0.02 9.64
N LEU A 59 2.13 0.01 8.33
CA LEU A 59 2.11 1.21 7.51
C LEU A 59 1.08 2.22 8.02
N VAL A 60 -0.12 1.75 8.36
CA VAL A 60 -1.19 2.58 8.93
C VAL A 60 -0.79 3.18 10.27
N LYS A 61 -0.19 2.38 11.16
CA LYS A 61 0.22 2.87 12.49
C LYS A 61 1.39 3.85 12.41
N GLU A 62 2.37 3.59 11.54
CA GLU A 62 3.52 4.47 11.37
C GLU A 62 3.11 5.83 10.81
N ALA A 63 2.21 5.85 9.81
CA ALA A 63 1.65 7.08 9.28
C ALA A 63 0.99 7.92 10.39
N ASP A 64 0.14 7.30 11.22
CA ASP A 64 -0.51 7.99 12.34
C ASP A 64 0.50 8.52 13.38
N GLY A 65 1.52 7.72 13.73
CA GLY A 65 2.60 8.14 14.62
C GLY A 65 3.36 9.38 14.11
N ARG A 66 3.44 9.56 12.79
CA ARG A 66 4.04 10.73 12.12
C ARG A 66 3.08 11.91 11.95
N LEU A 67 1.85 11.82 12.48
CA LEU A 67 0.76 12.79 12.31
C LEU A 67 0.32 12.97 10.85
N GLU A 68 0.45 11.90 10.06
CA GLU A 68 -0.04 11.85 8.70
C GLU A 68 -1.56 11.60 8.71
N ARG A 69 -2.31 12.32 7.88
CA ARG A 69 -3.74 12.03 7.71
C ARG A 69 -3.88 10.90 6.72
N ALA A 70 -4.32 9.74 7.20
CA ALA A 70 -4.60 8.61 6.33
C ALA A 70 -6.12 8.37 6.21
N CYS A 71 -6.53 8.12 4.97
CA CYS A 71 -7.92 7.87 4.58
C CYS A 71 -7.92 6.68 3.62
N THR A 72 -8.90 5.79 3.69
CA THR A 72 -9.11 4.82 2.60
C THR A 72 -10.16 5.35 1.64
N ALA A 73 -9.83 5.34 0.35
CA ALA A 73 -10.75 5.67 -0.71
C ALA A 73 -10.91 4.46 -1.66
N ALA A 74 -12.08 4.37 -2.28
CA ALA A 74 -12.31 3.43 -3.37
C ALA A 74 -12.34 4.24 -4.66
N LYS A 75 -11.50 3.89 -5.64
CA LYS A 75 -11.51 4.52 -6.97
C LYS A 75 -12.70 3.98 -7.78
N HIS A 76 -13.01 2.71 -7.53
CA HIS A 76 -14.09 1.92 -8.10
C HIS A 76 -14.57 0.92 -7.03
N PRO A 77 -15.81 0.39 -7.09
CA PRO A 77 -16.29 -0.65 -6.17
C PRO A 77 -15.34 -1.84 -5.93
N ASP A 78 -14.51 -2.15 -6.92
CA ASP A 78 -13.57 -3.28 -6.93
C ASP A 78 -12.09 -2.85 -6.83
N GLU A 79 -11.81 -1.55 -6.78
CA GLU A 79 -10.46 -1.00 -6.73
C GLU A 79 -10.28 -0.17 -5.47
N TRP A 80 -9.73 -0.84 -4.46
CA TRP A 80 -9.52 -0.30 -3.12
C TRP A 80 -8.08 0.16 -2.98
N PHE A 81 -7.89 1.35 -2.44
CA PHE A 81 -6.56 1.85 -2.11
C PHE A 81 -6.54 2.54 -0.76
N LEU A 82 -5.39 2.48 -0.10
CA LEU A 82 -5.10 3.25 1.10
C LEU A 82 -4.46 4.57 0.68
N THR A 83 -5.02 5.69 1.12
CA THR A 83 -4.45 7.02 0.92
C THR A 83 -3.74 7.46 2.18
N ILE A 84 -2.48 7.88 2.06
CA ILE A 84 -1.71 8.47 3.17
C ILE A 84 -1.27 9.86 2.72
N ARG A 85 -1.59 10.89 3.51
CA ARG A 85 -1.15 12.26 3.24
C ARG A 85 0.03 12.58 4.13
N SER A 86 1.05 13.20 3.54
CA SER A 86 2.20 13.74 4.26
C SER A 86 1.83 14.61 5.46
N PRO A 87 2.70 14.68 6.49
CA PRO A 87 2.44 15.50 7.66
C PRO A 87 2.61 16.98 7.32
N PHE A 88 1.87 17.86 7.99
CA PHE A 88 1.83 19.31 7.72
C PHE A 88 3.24 19.95 7.66
N ARG A 89 4.14 19.56 8.56
CA ARG A 89 5.54 20.06 8.58
C ARG A 89 6.30 19.74 7.29
N LEU A 90 6.03 18.59 6.68
CA LEU A 90 6.64 18.22 5.41
C LEU A 90 6.02 19.04 4.27
N GLN A 91 4.71 19.31 4.33
CA GLN A 91 4.02 20.14 3.34
C GLN A 91 4.58 21.56 3.29
N ASP A 92 4.83 22.16 4.47
CA ASP A 92 5.46 23.48 4.59
C ASP A 92 6.85 23.49 3.96
N ARG A 93 7.65 22.45 4.22
CA ARG A 93 9.02 22.33 3.69
C ARG A 93 9.03 22.12 2.17
N LEU A 94 8.09 21.35 1.65
CA LEU A 94 8.03 20.98 0.24
C LEU A 94 7.22 21.95 -0.61
N HIS A 95 6.51 22.90 0.02
CA HIS A 95 5.54 23.79 -0.62
C HIS A 95 4.50 23.04 -1.48
N THR A 96 4.23 21.78 -1.13
CA THR A 96 3.26 20.89 -1.80
C THR A 96 2.82 19.82 -0.82
N SER A 97 1.64 19.25 -1.02
CA SER A 97 1.18 18.11 -0.23
C SER A 97 1.37 16.84 -1.03
N PRO A 98 2.42 16.03 -0.78
CA PRO A 98 2.48 14.72 -1.39
C PRO A 98 1.45 13.79 -0.75
N TRP A 99 0.85 12.97 -1.60
CA TRP A 99 -0.12 11.94 -1.25
C TRP A 99 0.42 10.60 -1.73
N LEU A 100 0.12 9.57 -0.98
CA LEU A 100 0.45 8.21 -1.33
C LEU A 100 -0.85 7.43 -1.52
N GLU A 101 -0.98 6.74 -2.64
CA GLU A 101 -2.01 5.72 -2.86
C GLU A 101 -1.35 4.34 -2.90
N VAL A 102 -1.81 3.43 -2.04
CA VAL A 102 -1.32 2.06 -1.94
C VAL A 102 -2.40 1.12 -2.47
N TYR A 103 -2.06 0.30 -3.46
CA TYR A 103 -2.96 -0.65 -4.12
C TYR A 103 -2.51 -2.08 -3.82
N PRO A 104 -3.33 -2.91 -3.17
CA PRO A 104 -2.95 -4.28 -2.88
C PRO A 104 -3.16 -5.13 -4.12
N GLN A 105 -2.27 -6.10 -4.34
CA GLN A 105 -2.48 -7.18 -5.29
C GLN A 105 -2.75 -6.67 -6.73
N ARG A 106 -2.02 -5.62 -7.13
CA ARG A 106 -2.23 -4.93 -8.42
C ARG A 106 -1.59 -5.72 -9.57
N PRO A 107 -2.33 -6.11 -10.62
CA PRO A 107 -1.72 -6.62 -11.84
C PRO A 107 -1.00 -5.49 -12.58
N ILE A 108 0.25 -5.74 -12.94
CA ILE A 108 1.08 -4.85 -13.74
C ILE A 108 1.24 -5.45 -15.13
N LEU A 109 0.91 -4.63 -16.14
CA LEU A 109 1.14 -4.95 -17.54
C LEU A 109 2.53 -4.41 -17.93
N THR A 110 3.44 -5.31 -18.29
CA THR A 110 4.70 -4.96 -18.96
C THR A 110 4.53 -5.12 -20.48
N PRO A 111 5.35 -4.45 -21.31
CA PRO A 111 5.29 -4.57 -22.78
C PRO A 111 5.38 -6.02 -23.27
N GLU A 112 6.11 -6.87 -22.54
CA GLU A 112 6.28 -8.29 -22.87
C GLU A 112 5.20 -9.20 -22.25
N SER A 113 4.25 -8.66 -21.48
CA SER A 113 3.15 -9.42 -20.90
C SER A 113 1.86 -9.18 -21.66
N ASP A 114 1.12 -10.25 -21.96
CA ASP A 114 -0.29 -10.16 -22.30
C ASP A 114 -1.16 -10.10 -21.03
N ARG A 115 -2.46 -9.85 -21.16
CA ARG A 115 -3.38 -9.84 -19.99
C ARG A 115 -3.38 -11.17 -19.22
N ARG A 116 -3.04 -12.29 -19.88
CA ARG A 116 -3.00 -13.63 -19.27
C ARG A 116 -1.73 -13.87 -18.47
N THR A 117 -0.67 -13.11 -18.73
CA THR A 117 0.64 -13.19 -18.07
C THR A 117 0.95 -11.95 -17.22
N SER A 118 -0.04 -11.07 -17.03
CA SER A 118 0.07 -9.92 -16.13
C SER A 118 0.56 -10.37 -14.77
N ARG A 119 1.60 -9.71 -14.28
CA ARG A 119 2.23 -10.08 -13.01
C ARG A 119 1.65 -9.23 -11.92
N ARG A 120 1.26 -9.86 -10.83
CA ARG A 120 0.74 -9.19 -9.66
C ARG A 120 1.89 -8.83 -8.72
N VAL A 121 1.87 -7.61 -8.22
CA VAL A 121 2.72 -7.17 -7.11
C VAL A 121 1.90 -7.18 -5.82
N ASP A 122 2.55 -7.39 -4.68
CA ASP A 122 1.84 -7.39 -3.39
C ASP A 122 1.23 -6.03 -3.12
N PHE A 123 1.99 -4.96 -3.36
CA PHE A 123 1.50 -3.60 -3.30
C PHE A 123 2.11 -2.72 -4.39
N LEU A 124 1.28 -1.95 -5.09
CA LEU A 124 1.72 -0.84 -5.92
C LEU A 124 1.53 0.46 -5.14
N PHE A 125 2.58 1.27 -5.06
CA PHE A 125 2.59 2.58 -4.43
C PHE A 125 2.65 3.65 -5.52
N GLU A 126 1.69 4.57 -5.51
CA GLU A 126 1.64 5.73 -6.39
C GLU A 126 1.75 7.00 -5.56
N VAL A 127 2.78 7.80 -5.84
CA VAL A 127 3.00 9.09 -5.16
C VAL A 127 2.45 10.19 -6.04
N TYR A 128 1.57 11.00 -5.46
CA TYR A 128 0.93 12.14 -6.10
C TYR A 128 1.38 13.45 -5.46
N ARG A 129 1.36 14.53 -6.24
CA ARG A 129 1.52 15.90 -5.75
C ARG A 129 0.39 16.77 -6.28
N ASP A 130 0.10 17.82 -5.53
CA ASP A 130 -0.80 18.86 -6.02
C ASP A 130 -0.09 19.67 -7.10
N GLU A 131 -0.78 19.91 -8.22
CA GLU A 131 -0.30 20.81 -9.26
C GLU A 131 -0.64 22.25 -8.88
N ALA A 132 0.38 23.10 -8.68
CA ALA A 132 0.20 24.53 -8.43
C ALA A 132 0.58 25.37 -9.67
N PRO A 133 -0.11 26.49 -10.01
CA PRO A 133 -1.45 26.91 -9.63
C PRO A 133 -2.37 26.87 -10.88
N ALA A 134 -2.87 25.70 -11.26
CA ALA A 134 -3.94 25.58 -12.26
C ALA A 134 -5.17 25.02 -11.55
N GLY A 135 -6.24 25.80 -11.54
CA GLY A 135 -7.45 25.50 -10.80
C GLY A 135 -8.05 24.13 -11.12
N ILE A 136 -8.73 23.59 -10.10
CA ILE A 136 -9.70 22.50 -10.16
C ILE A 136 -9.07 21.11 -10.40
N ASN A 137 -8.73 20.42 -9.30
CA ASN A 137 -8.52 18.96 -9.20
C ASN A 137 -7.28 18.34 -9.89
N GLY A 138 -6.22 19.09 -10.13
CA GLY A 138 -4.96 18.55 -10.69
C GLY A 138 -4.09 17.86 -9.64
N ARG A 139 -4.08 16.52 -9.65
CA ARG A 139 -2.99 15.73 -9.03
C ARG A 139 -2.27 14.97 -10.12
N SER A 140 -0.95 15.08 -10.17
CA SER A 140 -0.12 14.21 -11.01
C SER A 140 0.55 13.13 -10.18
N CYS A 141 0.53 11.90 -10.71
CA CYS A 141 1.38 10.84 -10.20
C CYS A 141 2.81 11.14 -10.61
N VAL A 142 3.67 11.48 -9.63
CA VAL A 142 5.06 11.87 -9.86
C VAL A 142 6.01 10.67 -9.76
N LYS A 143 5.60 9.60 -9.06
CA LYS A 143 6.40 8.39 -8.94
C LYS A 143 5.53 7.17 -8.69
N ARG A 144 6.00 6.04 -9.19
CA ARG A 144 5.46 4.72 -8.87
C ARG A 144 6.58 3.78 -8.44
N PHE A 145 6.29 2.93 -7.47
CA PHE A 145 7.16 1.84 -7.05
C PHE A 145 6.29 0.71 -6.49
N PHE A 146 6.86 -0.46 -6.25
CA PHE A 146 6.11 -1.58 -5.71
C PHE A 146 6.81 -2.17 -4.50
N VAL A 147 6.01 -2.67 -3.57
CA VAL A 147 6.48 -3.40 -2.40
C VAL A 147 6.13 -4.87 -2.56
N GLU A 148 7.08 -5.76 -2.29
CA GLU A 148 6.86 -7.20 -2.14
C GLU A 148 7.20 -7.60 -0.71
N THR A 149 6.34 -8.41 -0.11
CA THR A 149 6.54 -8.98 1.22
C THR A 149 6.74 -10.49 1.10
N ASP A 150 7.99 -10.91 1.01
CA ASP A 150 8.37 -12.32 0.86
C ASP A 150 8.14 -13.05 2.20
N GLY A 151 7.31 -14.10 2.23
CA GLY A 151 7.12 -14.88 3.47
C GLY A 151 8.39 -15.57 3.98
N GLU A 152 8.43 -15.92 5.26
CA GLU A 152 9.62 -16.46 5.98
C GLU A 152 10.28 -17.71 5.37
N LYS A 153 9.58 -18.46 4.51
CA LYS A 153 10.14 -19.66 3.85
C LYS A 153 11.06 -19.27 2.69
N HIS A 154 12.24 -18.74 2.99
CA HIS A 154 13.30 -18.41 2.04
C HIS A 154 14.10 -19.63 1.52
N HIS A 155 13.42 -20.72 1.16
CA HIS A 155 14.02 -21.82 0.39
C HIS A 155 13.54 -21.81 -1.06
N SER A 156 13.59 -20.63 -1.70
CA SER A 156 13.42 -20.54 -3.14
C SER A 156 14.68 -21.06 -3.84
N GLY A 157 14.54 -22.13 -4.62
CA GLY A 157 15.63 -22.65 -5.45
C GLY A 157 16.12 -21.61 -6.46
N TRP A 158 17.32 -21.82 -7.00
CA TRP A 158 17.99 -20.91 -7.95
C TRP A 158 17.08 -20.45 -9.10
N THR A 159 16.28 -21.36 -9.65
CA THR A 159 15.34 -21.08 -10.75
C THR A 159 14.31 -20.00 -10.39
N LYS A 160 13.76 -20.05 -9.17
CA LYS A 160 12.77 -19.04 -8.71
C LYS A 160 13.43 -17.68 -8.53
N ARG A 161 14.64 -17.63 -7.94
CA ARG A 161 15.42 -16.39 -7.82
C ARG A 161 15.76 -15.77 -9.18
N ALA A 162 16.10 -16.59 -10.17
CA ALA A 162 16.34 -16.12 -11.54
C ALA A 162 15.07 -15.54 -12.19
N GLN A 163 13.92 -16.17 -11.96
CA GLN A 163 12.61 -15.65 -12.41
C GLN A 163 12.24 -14.33 -11.72
N ASP A 164 12.48 -14.20 -10.42
CA ASP A 164 12.24 -12.97 -9.65
C ASP A 164 13.14 -11.83 -10.12
N ARG A 165 14.43 -12.09 -10.35
CA ARG A 165 15.35 -11.08 -10.93
C ARG A 165 14.95 -10.67 -12.34
N ARG A 166 14.42 -11.59 -13.14
CA ARG A 166 13.88 -11.26 -14.47
C ARG A 166 12.64 -10.38 -14.33
N ARG A 167 11.73 -10.70 -13.39
CA ARG A 167 10.55 -9.90 -13.07
C ARG A 167 10.94 -8.47 -12.72
N ASP A 168 11.84 -8.31 -11.78
CA ASP A 168 12.22 -6.99 -11.26
C ASP A 168 12.87 -6.14 -12.36
N ARG A 169 13.69 -6.75 -13.24
CA ARG A 169 14.22 -6.05 -14.41
C ARG A 169 13.14 -5.59 -15.38
N GLN A 170 12.09 -6.38 -15.59
CA GLN A 170 10.97 -5.97 -16.45
C GLN A 170 10.16 -4.83 -15.84
N LEU A 171 9.89 -4.89 -14.54
CA LEU A 171 9.17 -3.83 -13.82
C LEU A 171 9.97 -2.52 -13.78
N ARG A 172 11.29 -2.59 -13.55
CA ARG A 172 12.17 -1.42 -13.59
C ARG A 172 12.21 -0.74 -14.95
N ARG A 173 12.10 -1.49 -16.05
CA ARG A 173 12.05 -0.92 -17.42
C ARG A 173 10.82 -0.03 -17.67
N ILE A 174 9.73 -0.27 -16.94
CA ILE A 174 8.53 0.58 -16.99
C ILE A 174 8.50 1.60 -15.84
N GLY A 175 9.64 1.87 -15.21
CA GLY A 175 9.78 2.89 -14.17
C GLY A 175 9.34 2.47 -12.77
N LEU A 176 9.06 1.18 -12.53
CA LEU A 176 8.67 0.67 -11.21
C LEU A 176 9.89 0.17 -10.44
N GLU A 177 10.21 0.85 -9.34
CA GLU A 177 11.27 0.45 -8.42
C GLU A 177 10.76 -0.59 -7.41
N PRO A 178 11.51 -1.67 -7.16
CA PRO A 178 11.16 -2.64 -6.11
C PRO A 178 11.65 -2.17 -4.75
N LEU A 179 10.79 -2.28 -3.75
CA LEU A 179 11.13 -2.36 -2.34
C LEU A 179 10.71 -3.75 -1.85
N ARG A 180 11.61 -4.49 -1.19
CA ARG A 180 11.36 -5.88 -0.81
C ARG A 180 11.61 -6.05 0.67
N PHE A 181 10.66 -6.68 1.36
CA PHE A 181 10.79 -7.04 2.75
C PHE A 181 10.60 -8.54 2.92
N THR A 182 11.49 -9.16 3.66
CA THR A 182 11.35 -10.53 4.15
C THR A 182 10.32 -10.59 5.27
N GLY A 183 9.77 -11.79 5.50
CA GLY A 183 8.78 -11.99 6.55
C GLY A 183 9.35 -11.74 7.94
N SER A 184 10.63 -12.03 8.15
CA SER A 184 11.35 -11.65 9.36
C SER A 184 11.42 -10.14 9.51
N GLU A 185 11.78 -9.38 8.48
CA GLU A 185 11.84 -7.90 8.59
C GLU A 185 10.48 -7.29 8.95
N VAL A 186 9.40 -7.81 8.38
CA VAL A 186 8.04 -7.34 8.69
C VAL A 186 7.59 -7.76 10.10
N ASN A 187 8.05 -8.91 10.62
CA ASN A 187 7.67 -9.42 11.93
C ASN A 187 8.54 -8.89 13.08
N ASP A 188 9.85 -8.73 12.86
CA ASP A 188 10.86 -8.41 13.88
C ASP A 188 10.78 -6.96 14.32
N SER A 189 10.29 -6.07 13.46
CA SER A 189 10.02 -4.69 13.81
C SER A 189 8.67 -4.26 13.26
N GLU A 190 7.74 -4.02 14.19
CA GLU A 190 6.38 -3.59 13.88
C GLU A 190 6.35 -2.33 13.00
N TYR A 191 7.40 -1.50 13.02
CA TYR A 191 7.39 -0.20 12.37
C TYR A 191 8.49 0.00 11.32
N HIS A 192 9.59 -0.76 11.37
CA HIS A 192 10.76 -0.45 10.53
C HIS A 192 10.48 -0.49 9.04
N THR A 193 9.85 -1.55 8.53
CA THR A 193 9.54 -1.71 7.09
C THR A 193 8.52 -0.66 6.61
N ALA A 194 7.57 -0.30 7.46
CA ALA A 194 6.60 0.77 7.21
C ALA A 194 7.28 2.15 7.17
N ALA A 195 8.15 2.43 8.13
CA ALA A 195 8.93 3.66 8.21
C ALA A 195 9.82 3.82 6.97
N GLU A 196 10.52 2.77 6.57
CA GLU A 196 11.36 2.75 5.36
C GLU A 196 10.53 3.03 4.10
N ALA A 197 9.36 2.40 3.96
CA ALA A 197 8.46 2.65 2.83
C ALA A 197 7.97 4.11 2.78
N LEU A 198 7.59 4.70 3.93
CA LEU A 198 7.16 6.09 4.00
C LEU A 198 8.30 7.08 3.78
N GLU A 199 9.49 6.82 4.32
CA GLU A 199 10.70 7.62 4.08
C GLU A 199 11.05 7.63 2.60
N PHE A 200 11.01 6.47 1.96
CA PHE A 200 11.20 6.37 0.52
C PHE A 200 10.20 7.24 -0.25
N VAL A 201 8.91 7.21 0.14
CA VAL A 201 7.86 8.05 -0.46
C VAL A 201 8.17 9.53 -0.29
N TRP A 202 8.57 9.95 0.90
CA TRP A 202 8.81 11.36 1.22
C TRP A 202 10.09 11.91 0.59
N ASP A 203 11.14 11.11 0.49
CA ASP A 203 12.34 11.46 -0.25
C ASP A 203 12.03 11.63 -1.74
N MET A 204 11.21 10.74 -2.31
CA MET A 204 10.75 10.85 -3.68
C MET A 204 9.77 12.01 -3.88
N GLY A 205 8.95 12.32 -2.86
CA GLY A 205 8.07 13.47 -2.80
C GLY A 205 8.78 14.81 -2.62
N ALA A 206 10.04 14.80 -2.17
CA ALA A 206 10.84 16.00 -1.98
C ALA A 206 11.65 16.40 -3.22
N LYS A 207 11.94 15.46 -4.13
CA LYS A 207 12.73 15.73 -5.33
C LYS A 207 12.02 16.72 -6.26
N PRO A 208 12.71 17.68 -6.89
CA PRO A 208 12.11 18.49 -7.96
C PRO A 208 11.49 17.58 -9.02
N ILE A 209 10.35 18.00 -9.59
CA ILE A 209 9.82 17.31 -10.78
C ILE A 209 10.82 17.61 -11.89
N GLU A 210 11.60 16.60 -12.29
CA GLU A 210 12.43 16.71 -13.48
C GLU A 210 11.48 16.96 -14.65
N SER A 211 11.51 18.17 -15.22
CA SER A 211 10.80 18.47 -16.46
C SER A 211 11.37 17.56 -17.53
N GLY A 212 10.68 16.45 -17.79
CA GLY A 212 11.08 15.47 -18.80
C GLY A 212 11.32 16.19 -20.12
N GLY A 213 12.55 16.08 -20.62
CA GLY A 213 12.91 16.47 -21.99
C GLY A 213 12.39 15.49 -23.02
#